data_AF-J3IDH7-F1
#
_entry.id   AF-J3IDH7-F1
#
_cell.length_a   1.000
_cell.length_b   1.000
_cell.length_c   1.000
_cell.angle_alpha   90.00
_cell.angle_beta   90.00
_cell.angle_gamma   90.00
#
_symmetry.space_group_name_H-M   'P 1'
#
loop_
_entity.id
_entity.type
_entity.pdbx_description
1 polymer ?
#
loop_
_entity_poly.entity_id
_entity_poly.type
_entity_poly.pdbx_seq_one_letter_code
_entity_poly.pdbx_strand_id
1 'polypeptide(L)' 'MNTQSLIALALSLACLTGCENKYDVNEKNCEPKNFMKLPDDQKREAFIKACLERITP' A
#
# COMPACT_ATOMS: atom_id res chain seq x y z
N MET A 1 28.46 13.17 30.56
CA MET A 1 27.38 12.35 29.97
C MET A 1 26.60 13.26 29.03
N ASN A 2 26.82 13.11 27.72
CA ASN A 2 26.26 13.99 26.69
C ASN A 2 24.83 13.55 26.35
N THR A 3 23.87 14.41 26.64
CA THR A 3 22.41 14.22 26.49
C THR A 3 21.90 14.33 25.04
N GLN A 4 22.79 14.52 24.06
CA GLN A 4 22.39 14.87 22.68
C GLN A 4 22.03 13.67 21.79
N SER A 5 22.36 12.43 22.18
CA SER A 5 22.17 11.25 21.31
C SER A 5 20.76 10.64 21.32
N LEU A 6 19.84 11.10 22.18
CA LEU A 6 18.54 10.42 22.33
C LEU A 6 17.44 10.93 21.39
N ILE A 7 17.66 12.06 20.69
CA ILE A 7 16.61 12.67 19.85
C ILE A 7 16.62 12.10 18.41
N ALA A 8 17.73 11.52 17.96
CA ALA A 8 17.89 11.08 16.57
C ALA A 8 17.10 9.79 16.22
N LEU A 9 16.70 8.97 17.21
CA LEU A 9 15.96 7.73 16.94
C LEU A 9 14.44 7.92 16.79
N ALA A 10 13.88 9.07 17.16
CA ALA A 10 12.43 9.26 17.17
C ALA A 10 11.86 9.69 15.80
N LEU A 11 12.67 10.30 14.91
CA LEU A 11 12.18 10.81 13.62
C LEU A 11 12.03 9.74 12.52
N SER A 12 12.58 8.53 12.69
CA SER A 12 12.50 7.48 11.67
C SER A 12 11.22 6.63 11.74
N LEU A 13 10.46 6.67 12.84
CA LEU A 13 9.22 5.90 12.99
C LEU A 13 7.98 6.58 12.37
N ALA A 14 8.06 7.88 12.05
CA ALA A 14 6.93 8.62 11.48
C ALA A 14 6.71 8.36 9.97
N CYS A 15 7.64 7.71 9.28
CA CYS A 15 7.52 7.39 7.85
C CYS A 15 6.79 6.05 7.56
N LEU A 16 6.44 5.26 8.58
CA LEU A 16 5.79 3.95 8.37
C LEU A 16 4.27 3.99 8.45
N THR A 17 3.67 5.07 8.96
CA THR A 17 2.22 5.21 9.05
C THR A 17 1.68 5.89 7.79
N GLY A 18 1.54 5.15 6.69
CA GLY A 18 0.74 5.64 5.56
C GLY A 18 1.17 5.25 4.15
N CYS A 19 2.12 4.33 3.95
CA CYS A 19 2.27 3.71 2.65
C CYS A 19 1.16 2.66 2.44
N GLU A 20 -0.11 3.10 2.36
CA GLU A 20 -1.16 2.25 1.79
C GLU A 20 -0.74 1.94 0.35
N ASN A 21 -0.34 0.70 0.09
CA ASN A 21 0.02 0.29 -1.26
C ASN A 21 -1.27 0.18 -2.08
N LYS A 22 -1.37 1.00 -3.13
CA LYS A 22 -2.53 1.03 -4.04
C LYS A 22 -2.78 -0.28 -4.79
N TYR A 23 -1.84 -1.24 -4.71
CA TYR A 23 -1.95 -2.60 -5.23
C TYR A 23 -2.21 -3.66 -4.13
N ASP A 24 -2.52 -3.26 -2.89
CA ASP A 24 -2.91 -4.22 -1.85
C ASP A 24 -4.30 -4.79 -2.16
N VAL A 25 -4.41 -6.12 -2.16
CA VAL A 25 -5.66 -6.84 -2.48
C VAL A 25 -6.60 -6.82 -1.27
N ASN A 26 -7.46 -5.81 -1.21
CA ASN A 26 -8.47 -5.62 -0.17
C ASN A 26 -9.77 -5.06 -0.77
N GLU A 27 -10.86 -5.06 -0.01
CA GLU A 27 -12.19 -4.63 -0.50
C GLU A 27 -12.17 -3.22 -1.08
N LYS A 28 -11.52 -2.26 -0.41
CA LYS A 28 -11.37 -0.87 -0.86
C LYS A 28 -10.67 -0.79 -2.22
N ASN A 29 -9.50 -1.42 -2.37
CA ASN A 29 -8.70 -1.31 -3.59
C ASN A 29 -9.26 -2.17 -4.74
N CYS A 30 -9.94 -3.27 -4.44
CA CYS A 30 -10.59 -4.14 -5.42
C CYS A 30 -11.92 -3.57 -5.96
N GLU A 31 -12.38 -2.40 -5.50
CA GLU A 31 -13.48 -1.71 -6.15
C GLU A 31 -13.07 -1.25 -7.57
N PRO A 32 -13.91 -1.45 -8.61
CA PRO A 32 -13.60 -1.04 -9.98
C PRO A 32 -13.19 0.42 -10.12
N LYS A 33 -13.84 1.31 -9.38
CA LYS A 33 -13.54 2.75 -9.35
C LYS A 33 -12.12 3.07 -8.87
N ASN A 34 -11.47 2.17 -8.14
CA ASN A 34 -10.16 2.37 -7.55
C ASN A 34 -9.06 1.75 -8.40
N PHE A 35 -9.21 0.51 -8.88
CA PHE A 35 -8.19 -0.09 -9.75
C PHE A 35 -8.18 0.47 -11.18
N MET A 36 -9.30 1.01 -11.68
CA MET A 36 -9.32 1.71 -12.98
C MET A 36 -8.53 3.03 -12.99
N LYS A 37 -8.20 3.59 -11.80
CA LYS A 37 -7.34 4.77 -11.67
C LYS A 37 -5.85 4.43 -11.71
N LEU A 38 -5.49 3.15 -11.67
CA LEU A 38 -4.11 2.70 -11.76
C LEU A 38 -3.60 2.80 -13.21
N PRO A 39 -2.29 3.03 -13.41
CA PRO A 39 -1.68 3.00 -14.73
C PRO A 39 -2.01 1.73 -15.50
N ASP A 40 -2.15 1.83 -16.82
CA ASP A 40 -2.36 0.67 -17.68
C ASP A 40 -1.05 -0.09 -17.89
N ASP A 41 -0.76 -0.98 -16.94
CA ASP A 41 0.43 -1.79 -16.92
C ASP A 41 0.16 -3.22 -16.42
N GLN A 42 1.17 -4.08 -16.58
CA GLN A 42 1.13 -5.46 -16.10
C GLN A 42 0.87 -5.57 -14.59
N LYS A 43 1.21 -4.55 -13.79
CA LYS A 43 0.96 -4.55 -12.35
C LYS A 43 -0.53 -4.39 -12.07
N ARG A 44 -1.22 -3.51 -12.82
CA ARG A 44 -2.67 -3.36 -12.73
C ARG A 44 -3.38 -4.63 -13.19
N GLU A 45 -2.94 -5.25 -14.27
CA GLU A 45 -3.52 -6.53 -14.73
C GLU A 45 -3.38 -7.63 -13.69
N ALA A 46 -2.17 -7.80 -13.12
CA ALA A 46 -1.91 -8.78 -12.06
C ALA A 46 -2.75 -8.48 -10.80
N PHE A 47 -2.91 -7.21 -10.45
CA PHE A 47 -3.72 -6.77 -9.32
C PHE A 47 -5.21 -7.07 -9.52
N ILE A 48 -5.77 -6.74 -10.70
CA ILE A 48 -7.16 -7.05 -11.05
C ILE A 48 -7.39 -8.56 -10.98
N LYS A 49 -6.48 -9.35 -11.53
CA LYS A 49 -6.56 -10.82 -11.46
C LYS A 49 -6.62 -11.31 -10.01
N ALA A 50 -5.75 -10.81 -9.14
CA ALA A 50 -5.74 -11.18 -7.72
C ALA A 50 -7.02 -10.76 -6.99
N CYS A 51 -7.60 -9.60 -7.32
CA CYS A 51 -8.90 -9.16 -6.81
C CYS A 51 -10.05 -10.10 -7.24
N LEU A 52 -10.05 -10.56 -8.49
CA LEU A 52 -11.06 -11.47 -9.04
C LEU A 52 -10.94 -12.88 -8.45
N GLU A 53 -9.72 -13.39 -8.26
CA GLU A 53 -9.47 -14.68 -7.63
C GLU A 53 -10.03 -14.74 -6.20
N ARG A 54 -10.02 -13.62 -5.47
CA ARG A 54 -10.59 -13.53 -4.11
C ARG A 54 -12.12 -13.62 -4.07
N ILE A 55 -12.80 -13.32 -5.18
CA ILE A 55 -14.27 -13.38 -5.32
C ILE A 55 -14.70 -14.79 -5.73
N THR A 56 -13.78 -15.62 -6.23
CA THR A 56 -14.09 -16.97 -6.70
C THR A 56 -13.93 -17.95 -5.52
N PRO A 57 -15.00 -18.65 -5.08
CA PRO A 57 -14.94 -19.57 -3.94
C PRO A 57 -14.07 -20.80 -4.19
#